data_AF-A0A8X7BQF2-F1
#
_entry.id   AF-A0A8X7BQF2-F1
#
_cell.length_a   1.000
_cell.length_b   1.000
_cell.length_c   1.000
_cell.angle_alpha   90.00
_cell.angle_beta   90.00
_cell.angle_gamma   90.00
#
_symmetry.space_group_name_H-M   'P 1'
#
loop_
_entity.id
_entity.type
_entity.pdbx_description
1 polymer ?
#
loop_
_entity_poly.entity_id
_entity_poly.type
_entity_poly.pdbx_seq_one_letter_code
_entity_poly.pdbx_strand_id
1 'polypeptide(L)'
;MVRFYIVIALLQKGLDKNHLQNQNSTSISGVEGEFLKVLSEQLHFTYEVFSPYDRQWGTADWTGNWTGVIGMILRNEVDIGLSHISITEERASVVDFSFPYTILDRTFVTAKPGDGPKMASFTYPFNKNVWILILLLTVIAPLLFRPLMFKKRSLASVFFMIFGSMLKQPIDNSEQPCMQRLIYSSWVGSMTLLYFAYSGILLSYITVPWQKKGIKNIRDLAHALQAGTHKCLAPDGTIDTKLLLNSNLHYYRIIGEYIARNNWVYESSAMSEKLLDDRTVLIGSRSLLHGFFGYDPYVTEYISDDSFGVWNIGIALRKNFCCKEELNFAILRTLSSGLYEKWWKDSAFKSGLD
;
A
#
# COMPACT_ATOMS: atom_id res chain seq x y z
N MET A 1 35.92 -22.33 19.86
CA MET A 1 34.68 -22.13 19.07
C MET A 1 33.90 -21.05 19.77
N VAL A 2 33.64 -19.91 19.12
CA VAL A 2 32.93 -18.79 19.73
C VAL A 2 31.44 -19.12 19.77
N ARG A 3 30.81 -18.91 20.93
CA ARG A 3 29.37 -19.11 21.13
C ARG A 3 28.72 -17.76 21.34
N PHE A 4 27.71 -17.43 20.53
CA PHE A 4 26.98 -16.17 20.63
C PHE A 4 25.55 -16.37 21.13
N TYR A 5 25.07 -15.44 21.96
CA TYR A 5 23.68 -15.37 22.38
C TYR A 5 22.93 -14.42 21.44
N ILE A 6 21.90 -14.91 20.74
CA ILE A 6 21.20 -14.20 19.66
C ILE A 6 19.73 -14.01 20.02
N VAL A 7 19.23 -12.77 19.90
CA VAL A 7 17.80 -12.48 20.05
C VAL A 7 17.15 -12.32 18.70
N ILE A 8 16.02 -13.00 18.52
CA ILE A 8 15.11 -12.80 17.38
C ILE A 8 13.74 -12.39 17.92
N ALA A 9 13.25 -11.22 17.53
CA ALA A 9 11.84 -10.86 17.70
C ALA A 9 11.05 -11.43 16.52
N LEU A 10 10.00 -12.18 16.84
CA LEU A 10 9.26 -12.98 15.89
C LEU A 10 8.56 -12.09 14.87
N LEU A 11 8.99 -12.17 13.60
CA LEU A 11 8.29 -11.61 12.46
C LEU A 11 8.18 -12.67 11.36
N GLN A 12 7.43 -13.75 11.61
CA GLN A 12 6.85 -14.56 10.53
C GLN A 12 5.83 -15.57 11.07
N LYS A 13 4.73 -15.73 10.33
CA LYS A 13 3.75 -16.80 10.48
C LYS A 13 4.49 -18.13 10.27
N GLY A 14 4.65 -18.93 11.32
CA GLY A 14 5.36 -20.22 11.21
C GLY A 14 6.05 -20.74 12.47
N LEU A 15 6.22 -19.93 13.53
CA LEU A 15 6.62 -20.49 14.82
C LEU A 15 5.41 -21.10 15.53
N ASP A 16 5.33 -22.42 15.46
CA ASP A 16 4.36 -23.23 16.17
C ASP A 16 4.50 -23.02 17.68
N LYS A 17 3.44 -22.50 18.31
CA LYS A 17 3.41 -22.11 19.75
C LYS A 17 3.68 -23.29 20.69
N ASN A 18 3.52 -24.52 20.22
CA ASN A 18 3.65 -25.72 21.03
C ASN A 18 5.09 -26.26 21.15
N HIS A 19 6.05 -25.71 20.40
CA HIS A 19 7.45 -26.18 20.42
C HIS A 19 8.37 -25.38 21.36
N LEU A 20 7.91 -24.31 21.99
CA LEU A 20 8.74 -23.47 22.88
C LEU A 20 8.93 -24.03 24.29
N GLN A 21 8.25 -25.12 24.65
CA GLN A 21 8.31 -25.69 26.00
C GLN A 21 9.12 -26.97 26.14
N ASN A 22 9.70 -27.51 25.06
CA ASN A 22 10.49 -28.72 25.15
C ASN A 22 11.64 -28.76 24.12
N GLN A 23 12.86 -28.75 24.66
CA GLN A 23 14.15 -29.20 24.09
C GLN A 23 15.10 -28.16 23.47
N ASN A 24 16.38 -28.36 23.82
CA ASN A 24 17.59 -27.54 23.64
C ASN A 24 18.06 -27.35 22.18
N SER A 25 17.16 -27.09 21.25
CA SER A 25 17.53 -26.56 19.92
C SER A 25 16.30 -25.95 19.26
N THR A 26 16.01 -24.69 19.56
CA THR A 26 15.01 -23.91 18.83
C THR A 26 15.52 -23.69 17.41
N SER A 27 15.11 -24.54 16.47
CA SER A 27 15.34 -24.33 15.04
C SER A 27 14.60 -23.07 14.61
N ILE A 28 15.34 -22.01 14.26
CA ILE A 28 14.78 -20.79 13.71
C ILE A 28 14.42 -21.07 12.24
N SER A 29 13.17 -20.80 11.87
CA SER A 29 12.70 -20.83 10.48
C SER A 29 12.48 -19.41 9.97
N GLY A 30 12.39 -19.26 8.64
CA GLY A 30 12.14 -17.97 7.99
C GLY A 30 13.42 -17.32 7.46
N VAL A 31 13.28 -16.13 6.89
CA VAL A 31 14.39 -15.45 6.17
C VAL A 31 15.57 -15.16 7.11
N GLU A 32 15.29 -14.67 8.32
CA GLU A 32 16.32 -14.39 9.33
C GLU A 32 16.98 -15.67 9.87
N GLY A 33 16.25 -16.80 9.89
CA GLY A 33 16.81 -18.11 10.27
C GLY A 33 17.80 -18.65 9.24
N GLU A 34 17.43 -18.60 7.96
CA GLU A 34 18.33 -18.98 6.86
C GLU A 34 19.56 -18.06 6.81
N PHE A 35 19.34 -16.75 7.04
CA PHE A 35 20.44 -15.78 7.08
C PHE A 35 21.41 -16.08 8.22
N LEU A 36 20.90 -16.33 9.43
CA LEU A 36 21.73 -16.69 10.57
C LEU A 36 22.50 -17.99 10.35
N LYS A 37 21.85 -19.00 9.77
CA LYS A 37 22.47 -20.28 9.45
C LYS A 37 23.67 -20.09 8.53
N VAL A 38 23.51 -19.35 7.44
CA VAL A 38 24.60 -19.07 6.50
C VAL A 38 25.74 -18.29 7.17
N LEU A 39 25.44 -17.30 8.00
CA LEU A 39 26.47 -16.57 8.75
C LEU A 39 27.22 -17.50 9.73
N SER A 40 26.51 -18.40 10.42
CA SER A 40 27.12 -19.35 11.36
C SER A 40 28.02 -20.37 10.66
N GLU A 41 27.64 -20.83 9.46
CA GLU A 41 28.44 -21.75 8.66
C GLU A 41 29.70 -21.08 8.09
N GLN A 42 29.59 -19.82 7.64
CA GLN A 42 30.73 -19.07 7.09
C GLN A 42 31.76 -18.66 8.15
N LEU A 43 31.31 -18.35 9.36
CA LEU A 43 32.15 -17.83 10.45
C LEU A 43 32.45 -18.88 11.53
N HIS A 44 31.94 -20.10 11.38
CA HIS A 44 32.14 -21.24 12.28
C HIS A 44 31.82 -20.93 13.76
N PHE A 45 30.75 -20.17 14.01
CA PHE A 45 30.24 -19.92 15.35
C PHE A 45 29.01 -20.77 15.68
N THR A 46 28.77 -20.99 16.97
CA THR A 46 27.53 -21.60 17.47
C THR A 46 26.67 -20.55 18.16
N TYR A 47 25.36 -20.77 18.21
CA TYR A 47 24.45 -19.79 18.79
C TYR A 47 23.35 -20.43 19.64
N GLU A 48 22.85 -19.65 20.61
CA GLU A 48 21.61 -19.91 21.34
C GLU A 48 20.63 -18.77 21.08
N VAL A 49 19.34 -19.10 20.99
CA VAL A 49 18.30 -18.16 20.56
C VAL A 49 17.42 -17.77 21.73
N PHE A 50 17.22 -16.48 21.89
CA PHE A 50 16.38 -15.89 22.93
C PHE A 50 15.30 -15.02 22.29
N SER A 51 14.19 -14.85 23.00
CA SER A 51 13.12 -13.93 22.61
C SER A 51 12.88 -12.96 23.76
N PRO A 52 12.73 -11.66 23.50
CA PRO A 52 12.50 -10.71 24.57
C PRO A 52 11.10 -10.92 25.15
N TYR A 53 10.97 -10.81 26.48
CA TYR A 53 9.70 -11.02 27.18
C TYR A 53 8.59 -10.07 26.69
N ASP A 54 8.96 -8.82 26.40
CA ASP A 54 8.05 -7.78 25.90
C ASP A 54 7.79 -7.84 24.40
N ARG A 55 8.51 -8.70 23.65
CA ARG A 55 8.44 -8.83 22.19
C ARG A 55 8.71 -7.55 21.40
N GLN A 56 9.43 -6.60 22.00
CA GLN A 56 9.73 -5.32 21.35
C GLN A 56 11.16 -5.28 20.78
N TRP A 57 11.38 -4.43 19.79
CA TRP A 57 12.73 -4.16 19.26
C TRP A 57 13.59 -3.37 20.25
N GLY A 58 12.95 -2.46 20.98
CA GLY A 58 13.59 -1.63 21.99
C GLY A 58 13.36 -0.15 21.74
N THR A 59 12.81 0.48 22.77
CA THR A 59 12.54 1.91 22.91
C THR A 59 13.19 2.39 24.20
N ALA A 60 13.73 3.61 24.17
CA ALA A 60 14.26 4.24 25.37
C ALA A 60 13.10 4.78 26.21
N ASP A 61 13.15 4.54 27.52
CA ASP A 61 12.30 5.23 28.48
C ASP A 61 12.90 6.60 28.85
N TRP A 62 12.12 7.38 29.61
CA TRP A 62 12.53 8.71 30.09
C TRP A 62 13.69 8.66 31.10
N THR A 63 14.00 7.50 31.65
CA THR A 63 15.12 7.27 32.57
C THR A 63 16.40 6.83 31.87
N GLY A 64 16.34 6.62 30.54
CA GLY A 64 17.46 6.13 29.73
C GLY A 64 17.61 4.61 29.71
N ASN A 65 16.70 3.85 30.32
CA ASN A 65 16.65 2.40 30.18
C ASN A 65 16.01 2.02 28.85
N TRP A 66 16.38 0.85 28.35
CA TRP A 66 15.91 0.34 27.07
C TRP A 66 15.12 -0.97 27.26
N THR A 67 13.99 -1.05 26.56
CA THR A 67 13.17 -2.25 26.44
C THR A 67 13.67 -3.15 25.30
N GLY A 68 13.03 -4.30 25.10
CA GLY A 68 13.19 -5.14 23.93
C GLY A 68 14.61 -5.66 23.68
N VAL A 69 14.88 -5.96 22.41
CA VAL A 69 16.18 -6.48 21.95
C VAL A 69 17.35 -5.56 22.33
N ILE A 70 17.21 -4.25 22.13
CA ILE A 70 18.26 -3.28 22.51
C ILE A 70 18.54 -3.35 24.01
N GLY A 71 17.51 -3.43 24.85
CA GLY A 71 17.65 -3.56 26.29
C GLY A 71 18.41 -4.81 26.71
N MET A 72 18.12 -5.97 26.09
CA MET A 72 18.83 -7.22 26.37
C MET A 72 20.32 -7.14 26.03
N ILE A 73 20.68 -6.50 24.91
CA ILE A 73 22.09 -6.28 24.53
C ILE A 73 22.80 -5.39 25.58
N LEU A 74 22.16 -4.32 26.04
CA LEU A 74 22.74 -3.40 27.03
C LEU A 74 22.90 -4.03 28.41
N ARG A 75 21.96 -4.89 28.81
CA ARG A 75 22.06 -5.69 30.05
C ARG A 75 23.01 -6.87 29.92
N ASN A 76 23.64 -7.05 28.74
CA ASN A 76 24.58 -8.11 28.45
C ASN A 76 23.97 -9.51 28.58
N GLU A 77 22.65 -9.60 28.36
CA GLU A 77 21.92 -10.87 28.32
C GLU A 77 22.18 -11.60 27.00
N VAL A 78 22.47 -10.83 25.93
CA VAL A 78 22.81 -11.34 24.60
C VAL A 78 23.93 -10.54 23.93
N ASP A 79 24.58 -11.15 22.94
CA ASP A 79 25.67 -10.52 22.19
C ASP A 79 25.17 -9.84 20.91
N ILE A 80 24.13 -10.40 20.29
CA ILE A 80 23.64 -10.04 18.96
C ILE A 80 22.11 -9.98 18.94
N GLY A 81 21.56 -8.93 18.32
CA GLY A 81 20.14 -8.82 17.97
C GLY A 81 19.93 -8.93 16.46
N LEU A 82 19.32 -10.03 16.00
CA LEU A 82 18.99 -10.27 14.60
C LEU A 82 17.47 -10.35 14.45
N SER A 83 16.85 -9.25 14.04
CA SER A 83 15.39 -9.17 14.08
C SER A 83 14.80 -8.03 13.24
N HIS A 84 15.31 -7.74 12.05
CA HIS A 84 14.88 -6.57 11.28
C HIS A 84 14.95 -5.24 12.08
N ILE A 85 16.03 -5.01 12.82
CA ILE A 85 16.19 -3.82 13.68
C ILE A 85 16.63 -2.61 12.83
N SER A 86 15.84 -1.54 12.83
CA SER A 86 16.20 -0.29 12.16
C SER A 86 17.37 0.40 12.85
N ILE A 87 18.36 0.77 12.05
CA ILE A 87 19.48 1.62 12.46
C ILE A 87 18.95 3.05 12.62
N THR A 88 18.91 3.52 13.86
CA THR A 88 18.55 4.90 14.20
C THR A 88 19.66 5.53 15.01
N GLU A 89 19.73 6.86 15.03
CA GLU A 89 20.71 7.60 15.84
C GLU A 89 20.59 7.23 17.33
N GLU A 90 19.36 7.21 17.85
CA GLU A 90 19.07 6.86 19.25
C GLU A 90 19.62 5.47 19.61
N ARG A 91 19.43 4.47 18.75
CA ARG A 91 19.94 3.11 18.98
C ARG A 91 21.45 3.01 18.77
N ALA A 92 22.00 3.66 17.74
CA ALA A 92 23.43 3.65 17.43
C ALA A 92 24.29 4.33 18.52
N SER A 93 23.67 5.23 19.31
CA SER A 93 24.33 5.84 20.46
C SER A 93 24.64 4.84 21.58
N VAL A 94 23.84 3.76 21.72
CA VAL A 94 23.95 2.79 22.82
C VAL A 94 24.46 1.41 22.37
N VAL A 95 24.18 0.99 21.14
CA VAL A 95 24.68 -0.27 20.54
C VAL A 95 25.45 0.00 19.26
N ASP A 96 26.23 -0.97 18.78
CA ASP A 96 26.81 -0.94 17.45
C ASP A 96 25.90 -1.67 16.46
N PHE A 97 26.03 -1.37 15.17
CA PHE A 97 25.33 -2.09 14.11
C PHE A 97 26.32 -2.68 13.10
N SER A 98 25.93 -3.81 12.51
CA SER A 98 26.60 -4.37 11.32
C SER A 98 26.40 -3.48 10.09
N PHE A 99 27.06 -3.86 8.99
CA PHE A 99 26.70 -3.38 7.67
C PHE A 99 25.20 -3.66 7.40
N PRO A 100 24.46 -2.70 6.84
CA PRO A 100 23.03 -2.86 6.62
C PRO A 100 22.75 -3.93 5.56
N TYR A 101 21.86 -4.86 5.88
CA TYR A 101 21.57 -6.02 5.02
C TYR A 101 20.24 -5.90 4.26
N THR A 102 19.36 -5.00 4.69
CA THR A 102 18.14 -4.70 3.95
C THR A 102 17.62 -3.31 4.31
N ILE A 103 16.55 -2.88 3.65
CA ILE A 103 15.87 -1.63 3.92
C ILE A 103 14.46 -1.89 4.46
N LEU A 104 14.02 -1.03 5.36
CA LEU A 104 12.68 -1.01 5.90
C LEU A 104 11.98 0.22 5.39
N ASP A 105 11.08 0.02 4.44
CA ASP A 105 10.17 1.06 3.98
C ASP A 105 8.89 1.03 4.83
N ARG A 106 8.57 2.12 5.54
CA ARG A 106 7.33 2.26 6.29
C ARG A 106 6.25 2.88 5.42
N THR A 107 5.16 2.16 5.26
CA THR A 107 3.97 2.60 4.53
C THR A 107 2.71 2.20 5.30
N PHE A 108 1.54 2.29 4.68
CA PHE A 108 0.29 1.82 5.24
C PHE A 108 -0.50 0.96 4.25
N VAL A 109 -1.34 0.09 4.80
CA VAL A 109 -2.32 -0.71 4.05
C VAL A 109 -3.73 -0.28 4.43
N THR A 110 -4.63 -0.30 3.44
CA THR A 110 -6.04 0.03 3.57
C THR A 110 -6.86 -1.01 2.84
N ALA A 111 -8.13 -1.16 3.24
CA ALA A 111 -9.08 -1.94 2.47
C ALA A 111 -9.10 -1.49 0.99
N LYS A 112 -9.09 -2.43 0.04
CA LYS A 112 -9.21 -2.06 -1.38
C LYS A 112 -10.49 -1.24 -1.60
N PRO A 113 -10.42 -0.10 -2.33
CA PRO A 113 -11.61 0.66 -2.63
C PRO A 113 -12.57 -0.20 -3.44
N GLY A 114 -13.74 -0.50 -2.86
CA GLY A 114 -14.75 -1.32 -3.54
C GLY A 114 -15.22 -0.71 -4.86
N ASP A 115 -15.76 -1.57 -5.72
CA ASP A 115 -16.31 -1.15 -7.01
C ASP A 115 -17.46 -0.15 -6.82
N GLY A 116 -17.52 0.84 -7.70
CA GLY A 116 -18.68 1.72 -7.78
C GLY A 116 -19.92 0.98 -8.29
N PRO A 117 -21.09 1.60 -8.12
CA PRO A 117 -22.34 1.03 -8.65
C PRO A 117 -22.27 0.90 -10.17
N LYS A 118 -22.37 -0.34 -10.69
CA LYS A 118 -22.33 -0.66 -12.13
C LYS A 118 -23.34 0.14 -12.96
N MET A 119 -24.49 0.49 -12.39
CA MET A 119 -25.52 1.29 -13.08
C MET A 119 -25.13 2.75 -13.25
N ALA A 120 -24.28 3.32 -12.38
CA ALA A 120 -23.81 4.68 -12.57
C ALA A 120 -22.82 4.79 -13.73
N SER A 121 -22.17 3.68 -14.13
CA SER A 121 -21.19 3.60 -15.22
C SER A 121 -21.71 4.07 -16.58
N PHE A 122 -23.03 4.12 -16.80
CA PHE A 122 -23.62 4.69 -18.02
C PHE A 122 -23.55 6.23 -18.08
N THR A 123 -23.49 6.90 -16.93
CA THR A 123 -23.46 8.37 -16.86
C THR A 123 -22.04 8.93 -16.73
N TYR A 124 -21.07 8.10 -16.32
CA TYR A 124 -19.65 8.48 -16.20
C TYR A 124 -18.89 8.77 -17.51
N PRO A 125 -19.26 8.25 -18.70
CA PRO A 125 -18.46 8.46 -19.91
C PRO A 125 -18.30 9.94 -20.28
N PHE A 126 -19.27 10.77 -19.89
CA PHE A 126 -19.26 12.20 -20.11
C PHE A 126 -19.37 12.97 -18.80
N ASN A 127 -18.63 14.07 -18.72
CA ASN A 127 -18.77 15.01 -17.61
C ASN A 127 -20.18 15.63 -17.59
N LYS A 128 -20.61 16.07 -16.40
CA LYS A 128 -21.91 16.74 -16.20
C LYS A 128 -22.15 17.87 -17.20
N ASN A 129 -21.13 18.66 -17.51
CA ASN A 129 -21.21 19.76 -18.48
C ASN A 129 -21.54 19.26 -19.90
N VAL A 130 -20.96 18.14 -20.32
CA VAL A 130 -21.22 17.54 -21.64
C VAL A 130 -22.65 17.01 -21.70
N TRP A 131 -23.14 16.36 -20.63
CA TRP A 131 -24.54 15.95 -20.55
C TRP A 131 -25.51 17.13 -20.65
N ILE A 132 -25.21 18.23 -19.95
CA ILE A 132 -25.99 19.46 -20.03
C ILE A 132 -25.97 20.00 -21.47
N LEU A 133 -24.82 20.02 -22.13
CA LEU A 133 -24.72 20.44 -23.53
C LEU A 133 -25.52 19.54 -24.47
N ILE A 134 -25.50 18.22 -24.27
CA ILE A 134 -26.33 17.28 -25.05
C ILE A 134 -27.81 17.58 -24.86
N LEU A 135 -28.27 17.79 -23.62
CA LEU A 135 -29.64 18.17 -23.30
C LEU A 135 -30.04 19.53 -23.87
N LEU A 136 -29.11 20.49 -23.93
CA LEU A 136 -29.37 21.77 -24.59
C LEU A 136 -29.44 21.61 -26.11
N LEU A 137 -28.56 20.79 -26.70
CA LEU A 137 -28.56 20.50 -28.12
C LEU A 137 -29.86 19.80 -28.57
N THR A 138 -30.43 18.89 -27.77
CA THR A 138 -31.71 18.24 -28.11
C THR A 138 -32.87 19.24 -28.19
N VAL A 139 -32.81 20.36 -27.47
CA VAL A 139 -33.84 21.41 -27.47
C VAL A 139 -33.54 22.48 -28.54
N ILE A 140 -32.30 22.92 -28.64
CA ILE A 140 -31.88 24.01 -29.54
C ILE A 140 -31.88 23.56 -30.99
N ALA A 141 -31.40 22.35 -31.28
CA ALA A 141 -31.27 21.88 -32.67
C ALA A 141 -32.62 21.84 -33.42
N PRO A 142 -33.73 21.31 -32.86
CA PRO A 142 -35.04 21.39 -33.52
C PRO A 142 -35.54 22.81 -33.74
N LEU A 143 -35.27 23.73 -32.82
CA LEU A 143 -35.64 25.15 -32.94
C LEU A 143 -34.89 25.84 -34.08
N LEU A 144 -33.62 25.48 -34.31
CA LEU A 144 -32.81 25.99 -35.41
C LEU A 144 -33.13 25.31 -36.75
N PHE A 145 -33.28 23.98 -36.76
CA PHE A 145 -33.48 23.20 -37.98
C PHE A 145 -34.88 23.35 -38.58
N ARG A 146 -35.91 23.62 -37.75
CA ARG A 146 -37.28 23.83 -38.23
C ARG A 146 -37.38 25.01 -39.24
N PRO A 147 -36.99 26.26 -38.91
CA PRO A 147 -37.07 27.36 -39.87
C PRO A 147 -36.07 27.22 -41.03
N LEU A 148 -34.92 26.57 -40.80
CA LEU A 148 -33.85 26.48 -41.80
C LEU A 148 -34.12 25.43 -42.88
N MET A 149 -34.61 24.25 -42.50
CA MET A 149 -34.69 23.08 -43.38
C MET A 149 -36.08 22.41 -43.42
N PHE A 150 -36.88 22.51 -42.34
CA PHE A 150 -38.13 21.76 -42.19
C PHE A 150 -39.37 22.67 -42.01
N LYS A 151 -39.45 23.76 -42.77
CA LYS A 151 -40.50 24.79 -42.64
C LYS A 151 -41.94 24.24 -42.64
N LYS A 152 -42.19 23.18 -43.41
CA LYS A 152 -43.51 22.55 -43.55
C LYS A 152 -43.85 21.55 -42.44
N ARG A 153 -42.89 21.15 -41.59
CA ARG A 153 -43.11 20.17 -40.52
C ARG A 153 -43.39 20.86 -39.18
N SER A 154 -44.18 20.20 -38.34
CA SER A 154 -44.43 20.65 -36.97
C SER A 154 -43.15 20.57 -36.13
N LEU A 155 -43.04 21.40 -35.08
CA LEU A 155 -41.87 21.41 -34.19
C LEU A 155 -41.65 20.04 -33.54
N ALA A 156 -42.73 19.37 -33.12
CA ALA A 156 -42.66 18.04 -32.52
C ALA A 156 -42.10 16.99 -33.50
N SER A 157 -42.51 17.03 -34.77
CA SER A 157 -41.98 16.12 -35.79
C SER A 157 -40.49 16.35 -36.02
N VAL A 158 -40.05 17.62 -36.08
CA VAL A 158 -38.62 17.95 -36.21
C VAL A 158 -37.84 17.53 -34.97
N PHE A 159 -38.41 17.70 -33.77
CA PHE A 159 -37.81 17.24 -32.51
C PHE A 159 -37.54 15.73 -32.54
N PHE A 160 -38.55 14.90 -32.81
CA PHE A 160 -38.38 13.45 -32.83
C PHE A 160 -37.42 12.99 -33.91
N MET A 161 -37.42 13.66 -35.06
CA MET A 161 -36.50 13.38 -36.14
C MET A 161 -35.04 13.67 -35.73
N ILE A 162 -34.77 14.86 -35.20
CA ILE A 162 -33.42 15.24 -34.72
C ILE A 162 -33.00 14.35 -33.54
N PHE A 163 -33.88 14.08 -32.59
CA PHE A 163 -33.62 13.15 -31.49
C PHE A 163 -33.31 11.74 -32.00
N GLY A 164 -34.09 11.23 -32.96
CA GLY A 164 -33.83 9.96 -33.63
C GLY A 164 -32.46 9.94 -34.31
N SER A 165 -32.04 11.03 -34.95
CA SER A 165 -30.72 11.16 -35.57
C SER A 165 -29.56 11.05 -34.56
N MET A 166 -29.76 11.58 -33.34
CA MET A 166 -28.79 11.44 -32.24
C MET A 166 -28.68 9.98 -31.78
N LEU A 167 -29.79 9.24 -31.87
CA LEU A 167 -29.88 7.80 -31.60
C LEU A 167 -29.52 6.95 -32.83
N LYS A 168 -28.90 7.52 -33.87
CA LYS A 168 -28.51 6.84 -35.11
C LYS A 168 -29.67 6.28 -35.95
N GLN A 169 -30.88 6.74 -35.72
CA GLN A 169 -32.01 6.37 -36.57
C GLN A 169 -31.90 7.07 -37.93
N PRO A 170 -32.20 6.36 -39.03
CA PRO A 170 -32.25 6.99 -40.35
C PRO A 170 -33.40 8.00 -40.40
N ILE A 171 -33.17 9.10 -41.13
CA ILE A 171 -34.19 10.10 -41.39
C ILE A 171 -34.53 10.04 -42.87
N ASP A 172 -35.82 9.95 -43.17
CA ASP A 172 -36.32 9.97 -44.54
C ASP A 172 -36.48 11.42 -45.03
N ASN A 173 -35.58 11.83 -45.93
CA ASN A 173 -35.52 13.16 -46.52
C ASN A 173 -35.13 13.06 -48.01
N SER A 174 -36.12 12.88 -48.88
CA SER A 174 -35.89 12.69 -50.32
C SER A 174 -35.59 13.99 -51.09
N GLU A 175 -35.95 15.18 -50.59
CA GLU A 175 -35.96 16.41 -51.40
C GLU A 175 -35.41 17.64 -50.65
N GLN A 176 -34.08 17.75 -50.48
CA GLN A 176 -33.43 18.98 -50.01
C GLN A 176 -32.29 19.46 -50.91
N PRO A 177 -32.10 20.78 -51.06
CA PRO A 177 -31.00 21.39 -51.82
C PRO A 177 -29.62 21.09 -51.22
N CYS A 178 -28.58 21.14 -52.07
CA CYS A 178 -27.20 20.75 -51.73
C CYS A 178 -26.64 21.42 -50.46
N MET A 179 -26.85 22.73 -50.27
CA MET A 179 -26.38 23.44 -49.07
C MET A 179 -27.01 22.93 -47.77
N GLN A 180 -28.29 22.58 -47.78
CA GLN A 180 -28.97 22.03 -46.60
C GLN A 180 -28.49 20.60 -46.28
N ARG A 181 -28.16 19.81 -47.31
CA ARG A 181 -27.54 18.49 -47.13
C ARG A 181 -26.18 18.58 -46.44
N LEU A 182 -25.35 19.58 -46.77
CA LEU A 182 -24.05 19.75 -46.12
C LEU A 182 -24.19 20.06 -44.63
N ILE A 183 -25.08 20.99 -44.26
CA ILE A 183 -25.36 21.35 -42.85
C ILE A 183 -25.92 20.15 -42.09
N TYR A 184 -26.81 19.39 -42.71
CA TYR A 184 -27.35 18.19 -42.11
C TYR A 184 -26.30 17.07 -41.98
N SER A 185 -25.44 16.89 -42.99
CA SER A 185 -24.35 15.91 -42.94
C SER A 185 -23.32 16.24 -41.87
N SER A 186 -23.05 17.53 -41.62
CA SER A 186 -22.16 17.92 -40.53
C SER A 186 -22.80 17.62 -39.18
N TRP A 187 -24.10 17.86 -39.00
CA TRP A 187 -24.85 17.45 -37.80
C TRP A 187 -24.76 15.93 -37.56
N VAL A 188 -25.10 15.12 -38.56
CA VAL A 188 -25.05 13.65 -38.45
C VAL A 188 -23.62 13.17 -38.20
N GLY A 189 -22.62 13.80 -38.82
CA GLY A 189 -21.20 13.53 -38.57
C GLY A 189 -20.78 13.83 -37.14
N SER A 190 -21.16 15.00 -36.60
CA SER A 190 -20.89 15.38 -35.21
C SER A 190 -21.57 14.45 -34.20
N MET A 191 -22.83 14.09 -34.41
CA MET A 191 -23.54 13.13 -33.55
C MET A 191 -22.92 11.73 -33.64
N THR A 192 -22.40 11.37 -34.82
CA THR A 192 -21.68 10.11 -35.02
C THR A 192 -20.38 10.06 -34.25
N LEU A 193 -19.61 11.13 -34.27
CA LEU A 193 -18.38 11.26 -33.48
C LEU A 193 -18.69 11.16 -31.98
N LEU A 194 -19.72 11.85 -31.51
CA LEU A 194 -20.15 11.81 -30.11
C LEU A 194 -20.56 10.40 -29.67
N TYR A 195 -21.29 9.67 -30.53
CA TYR A 195 -21.67 8.28 -30.27
C TYR A 195 -20.43 7.39 -30.11
N PHE A 196 -19.46 7.48 -31.02
CA PHE A 196 -18.24 6.66 -30.93
C PHE A 196 -17.41 6.98 -29.69
N ALA A 197 -17.33 8.26 -29.32
CA ALA A 197 -16.68 8.68 -28.09
C ALA A 197 -17.38 8.08 -26.85
N TYR A 198 -18.71 8.17 -26.79
CA TYR A 198 -19.49 7.58 -25.70
C TYR A 198 -19.28 6.06 -25.63
N SER A 199 -19.42 5.34 -26.75
CA SER A 199 -19.30 3.89 -26.77
C SER A 199 -17.90 3.41 -26.40
N GLY A 200 -16.86 4.11 -26.85
CA GLY A 200 -15.48 3.76 -26.53
C GLY A 200 -15.16 3.94 -25.05
N ILE A 201 -15.59 5.06 -24.46
CA ILE A 201 -15.36 5.33 -23.04
C ILE A 201 -16.22 4.40 -22.17
N LEU A 202 -17.48 4.15 -22.54
CA LEU A 202 -18.34 3.20 -21.83
C LEU A 202 -17.75 1.79 -21.85
N LEU A 203 -17.21 1.35 -22.99
CA LEU A 203 -16.55 0.05 -23.09
C LEU A 203 -15.36 -0.03 -22.13
N SER A 204 -14.52 1.00 -22.08
CA SER A 204 -13.40 1.08 -21.13
C SER A 204 -13.84 0.95 -19.66
N TYR A 205 -14.96 1.57 -19.28
CA TYR A 205 -15.52 1.48 -17.92
C TYR A 205 -16.14 0.13 -17.59
N ILE A 206 -16.62 -0.61 -18.59
CA ILE A 206 -17.15 -1.97 -18.40
C ILE A 206 -15.99 -2.98 -18.30
N THR A 207 -14.90 -2.77 -19.04
CA THR A 207 -13.73 -3.65 -18.98
C THR A 207 -12.93 -3.49 -17.70
N VAL A 208 -12.81 -2.25 -17.19
CA VAL A 208 -12.16 -1.96 -15.90
C VAL A 208 -13.17 -1.17 -15.07
N PRO A 209 -13.79 -1.79 -14.05
CA PRO A 209 -14.80 -1.11 -13.26
C PRO A 209 -14.20 0.11 -12.57
N TRP A 210 -14.95 1.20 -12.55
CA TRP A 210 -14.56 2.36 -11.77
C TRP A 210 -14.55 2.00 -10.28
N GLN A 211 -13.40 2.23 -9.63
CA GLN A 211 -13.24 2.03 -8.21
C GLN A 211 -13.60 3.31 -7.45
N LYS A 212 -14.21 3.16 -6.26
CA LYS A 212 -14.46 4.29 -5.37
C LYS A 212 -13.14 5.00 -5.01
N LYS A 213 -13.22 6.29 -4.67
CA LYS A 213 -12.06 7.00 -4.14
C LYS A 213 -11.69 6.40 -2.77
N GLY A 214 -10.63 5.60 -2.72
CA GLY A 214 -10.04 5.10 -1.47
C GLY A 214 -8.91 6.01 -0.97
N ILE A 215 -8.32 5.62 0.16
CA ILE A 215 -7.17 6.30 0.75
C ILE A 215 -5.91 5.79 0.05
N LYS A 216 -5.34 6.61 -0.84
CA LYS A 216 -4.14 6.21 -1.59
C LYS A 216 -2.85 6.77 -1.02
N ASN A 217 -2.91 8.01 -0.55
CA ASN A 217 -1.74 8.79 -0.16
C ASN A 217 -1.85 9.25 1.30
N ILE A 218 -0.72 9.65 1.89
CA ILE A 218 -0.63 10.12 3.28
C ILE A 218 -1.56 11.32 3.52
N ARG A 219 -1.76 12.17 2.50
CA ARG A 219 -2.69 13.29 2.56
C ARG A 219 -4.15 12.83 2.71
N ASP A 220 -4.58 11.87 1.89
CA ASP A 220 -5.93 11.33 1.97
C ASP A 220 -6.14 10.65 3.33
N LEU A 221 -5.11 9.98 3.86
CA LEU A 221 -5.15 9.37 5.19
C LEU A 221 -5.35 10.42 6.29
N ALA A 222 -4.55 11.49 6.28
CA ALA A 222 -4.70 12.57 7.26
C ALA A 222 -6.10 13.21 7.22
N HIS A 223 -6.64 13.47 6.03
CA HIS A 223 -8.01 13.97 5.89
C HIS A 223 -9.08 12.98 6.36
N ALA A 224 -8.88 11.68 6.09
CA ALA A 224 -9.80 10.64 6.56
C ALA A 224 -9.86 10.55 8.09
N LEU A 225 -8.72 10.71 8.77
CA LEU A 225 -8.63 10.76 10.23
C LEU A 225 -9.28 12.03 10.79
N GLN A 226 -9.02 13.19 10.19
CA GLN A 226 -9.65 14.46 10.59
C GLN A 226 -11.18 14.43 10.44
N ALA A 227 -11.67 13.78 9.39
CA ALA A 227 -13.09 13.59 9.16
C ALA A 227 -13.73 12.53 10.07
N GLY A 228 -12.93 11.81 10.89
CA GLY A 228 -13.42 10.74 11.77
C GLY A 228 -13.94 9.51 11.02
N THR A 229 -13.57 9.37 9.74
CA THR A 229 -14.08 8.29 8.88
C THR A 229 -13.34 6.97 9.05
N HIS A 230 -12.05 7.04 9.39
CA HIS A 230 -11.16 5.90 9.51
C HIS A 230 -10.38 5.94 10.82
N LYS A 231 -9.85 4.78 11.24
CA LYS A 231 -8.88 4.61 12.33
C LYS A 231 -7.54 4.23 11.72
N CYS A 232 -6.44 4.69 12.31
CA CYS A 232 -5.09 4.35 11.87
C CYS A 232 -4.35 3.65 13.02
N LEU A 233 -3.95 2.39 12.84
CA LEU A 233 -3.23 1.61 13.84
C LEU A 233 -1.73 1.58 13.48
N ALA A 234 -0.87 1.85 14.47
CA ALA A 234 0.58 1.71 14.34
C ALA A 234 1.11 0.56 15.18
N PRO A 235 2.22 -0.10 14.78
CA PRO A 235 2.80 -1.17 15.57
C PRO A 235 3.34 -0.62 16.90
N ASP A 236 3.09 -1.34 17.99
CA ASP A 236 3.60 -0.97 19.31
C ASP A 236 5.10 -1.25 19.45
N GLY A 237 5.78 -0.50 20.32
CA GLY A 237 7.22 -0.64 20.57
C GLY A 237 8.13 -0.22 19.40
N THR A 238 7.59 0.51 18.42
CA THR A 238 8.35 1.04 17.27
C THR A 238 8.56 2.55 17.38
N ILE A 239 9.42 3.07 16.51
CA ILE A 239 9.70 4.51 16.38
C ILE A 239 8.60 5.26 15.62
N ASP A 240 7.59 4.56 15.08
CA ASP A 240 6.66 5.11 14.08
C ASP A 240 5.84 6.27 14.65
N THR A 241 5.29 6.13 15.86
CA THR A 241 4.48 7.18 16.52
C THR A 241 5.32 8.41 16.88
N LYS A 242 6.51 8.22 17.47
CA LYS A 242 7.45 9.29 17.82
C LYS A 242 7.92 10.06 16.57
N LEU A 243 8.19 9.34 15.48
CA LEU A 243 8.57 9.93 14.20
C LEU A 243 7.46 10.82 13.64
N LEU A 244 6.22 10.32 13.61
CA LEU A 244 5.08 11.06 13.07
C LEU A 244 4.83 12.35 13.87
N LEU A 245 4.90 12.28 15.21
CA LEU A 245 4.71 13.42 16.10
C LEU A 245 5.80 14.50 15.93
N ASN A 246 7.05 14.08 15.74
CA ASN A 246 8.20 14.98 15.62
C ASN A 246 8.44 15.49 14.19
N SER A 247 7.62 15.06 13.22
CA SER A 247 7.77 15.46 11.82
C SER A 247 7.38 16.92 11.58
N ASN A 248 8.15 17.61 10.73
CA ASN A 248 7.84 18.97 10.26
C ASN A 248 6.66 19.00 9.27
N LEU A 249 6.26 17.84 8.74
CA LEU A 249 5.15 17.73 7.80
C LEU A 249 3.81 17.73 8.54
N HIS A 250 2.96 18.72 8.22
CA HIS A 250 1.66 18.90 8.87
C HIS A 250 0.80 17.62 8.89
N TYR A 251 0.73 16.91 7.76
CA TYR A 251 -0.06 15.68 7.64
C TYR A 251 0.47 14.53 8.49
N TYR A 252 1.79 14.43 8.68
CA TYR A 252 2.41 13.39 9.50
C TYR A 252 2.10 13.63 10.97
N ARG A 253 2.21 14.90 11.42
CA ARG A 253 1.89 15.28 12.78
C ARG A 253 0.43 15.02 13.12
N ILE A 254 -0.49 15.32 12.20
CA ILE A 254 -1.91 14.96 12.36
C ILE A 254 -2.07 13.45 12.59
N ILE A 255 -1.46 12.62 11.73
CA ILE A 255 -1.58 11.16 11.87
C ILE A 255 -1.02 10.71 13.23
N GLY A 256 0.17 11.19 13.61
CA GLY A 256 0.81 10.90 14.89
C GLY A 256 -0.04 11.32 16.10
N GLU A 257 -0.59 12.54 16.08
CA GLU A 257 -1.46 13.08 17.13
C GLU A 257 -2.72 12.22 17.33
N TYR A 258 -3.37 11.79 16.24
CA TYR A 258 -4.57 10.95 16.32
C TYR A 258 -4.25 9.53 16.82
N ILE A 259 -3.12 8.96 16.39
CA ILE A 259 -2.69 7.65 16.88
C ILE A 259 -2.40 7.72 18.38
N ALA A 260 -1.61 8.70 18.81
CA ALA A 260 -1.22 8.87 20.21
C ALA A 260 -2.43 9.19 21.11
N ARG A 261 -3.33 10.08 20.66
CA ARG A 261 -4.50 10.48 21.43
C ARG A 261 -5.48 9.34 21.68
N ASN A 262 -5.65 8.44 20.71
CA ASN A 262 -6.62 7.34 20.80
C ASN A 262 -5.99 6.00 21.20
N ASN A 263 -4.69 5.98 21.47
CA ASN A 263 -3.91 4.76 21.73
C ASN A 263 -4.13 3.68 20.66
N TRP A 264 -4.07 4.08 19.40
CA TRP A 264 -4.29 3.19 18.25
C TRP A 264 -3.02 2.42 17.90
N VAL A 265 -2.70 1.45 18.74
CA VAL A 265 -1.52 0.59 18.59
C VAL A 265 -1.90 -0.88 18.48
N TYR A 266 -1.07 -1.68 17.79
CA TYR A 266 -1.24 -3.12 17.68
C TYR A 266 0.08 -3.88 17.88
N GLU A 267 0.02 -5.11 18.42
CA GLU A 267 1.19 -5.96 18.55
C GLU A 267 1.59 -6.51 17.17
N SER A 268 2.85 -6.34 16.75
CA SER A 268 3.31 -6.78 15.43
C SER A 268 3.11 -8.29 15.20
N SER A 269 3.18 -9.10 16.26
CA SER A 269 2.94 -10.55 16.21
C SER A 269 1.46 -10.93 16.00
N ALA A 270 0.54 -10.01 16.34
CA ALA A 270 -0.89 -10.18 16.18
C ALA A 270 -1.39 -9.70 14.80
N MET A 271 -0.49 -9.20 13.93
CA MET A 271 -0.82 -8.80 12.57
C MET A 271 -1.51 -9.95 11.83
N SER A 272 -2.74 -9.70 11.39
CA SER A 272 -3.54 -10.63 10.62
C SER A 272 -4.54 -9.84 9.77
N GLU A 273 -5.06 -10.48 8.73
CA GLU A 273 -6.10 -9.87 7.88
C GLU A 273 -7.32 -9.39 8.70
N LYS A 274 -7.61 -10.04 9.84
CA LYS A 274 -8.72 -9.68 10.74
C LYS A 274 -8.57 -8.32 11.43
N LEU A 275 -7.38 -7.72 11.43
CA LEU A 275 -7.20 -6.36 11.94
C LEU A 275 -7.63 -5.30 10.93
N LEU A 276 -7.75 -5.65 9.65
CA LEU A 276 -8.10 -4.72 8.59
C LEU A 276 -9.60 -4.83 8.29
N ASP A 277 -10.30 -3.71 8.51
CA ASP A 277 -11.68 -3.50 8.11
C ASP A 277 -11.73 -2.34 7.08
N ASP A 278 -12.88 -2.14 6.44
CA ASP A 278 -13.14 -1.02 5.50
C ASP A 278 -12.81 0.38 6.06
N ARG A 279 -12.74 0.52 7.40
CA ARG A 279 -12.46 1.79 8.09
C ARG A 279 -11.13 1.79 8.83
N THR A 280 -10.32 0.76 8.69
CA THR A 280 -9.05 0.63 9.40
C THR A 280 -7.90 0.77 8.43
N VAL A 281 -6.89 1.52 8.85
CA VAL A 281 -5.62 1.68 8.14
C VAL A 281 -4.53 1.17 9.05
N LEU A 282 -3.64 0.31 8.54
CA LEU A 282 -2.53 -0.24 9.32
C LEU A 282 -1.22 0.32 8.78
N ILE A 283 -0.42 0.94 9.64
CA ILE A 283 0.95 1.34 9.33
C ILE A 283 1.84 0.11 9.49
N GLY A 284 2.75 -0.15 8.54
CA GLY A 284 3.63 -1.30 8.58
C GLY A 284 4.83 -1.19 7.65
N SER A 285 5.71 -2.18 7.69
CA SER A 285 6.76 -2.32 6.67
C SER A 285 6.15 -2.78 5.35
N ARG A 286 6.52 -2.18 4.22
CA ARG A 286 6.07 -2.63 2.90
C ARG A 286 6.37 -4.11 2.66
N SER A 287 7.59 -4.57 2.97
CA SER A 287 7.98 -5.98 2.83
C SER A 287 7.10 -6.91 3.68
N LEU A 288 6.81 -6.50 4.93
CA LEU A 288 5.94 -7.27 5.81
C LEU A 288 4.49 -7.28 5.31
N LEU A 289 3.97 -6.12 4.91
CA LEU A 289 2.62 -5.98 4.39
C LEU A 289 2.41 -6.84 3.14
N HIS A 290 3.36 -6.86 2.20
CA HIS A 290 3.27 -7.78 1.07
C HIS A 290 3.39 -9.26 1.47
N GLY A 291 4.14 -9.57 2.54
CA GLY A 291 4.16 -10.92 3.10
C GLY A 291 2.81 -11.39 3.65
N PHE A 292 1.97 -10.47 4.15
CA PHE A 292 0.64 -10.78 4.69
C PHE A 292 -0.49 -10.65 3.67
N PHE A 293 -0.46 -9.62 2.83
CA PHE A 293 -1.55 -9.27 1.90
C PHE A 293 -1.23 -9.64 0.44
N GLY A 294 -0.06 -10.20 0.17
CA GLY A 294 0.36 -10.62 -1.16
C GLY A 294 1.07 -9.55 -1.99
N TYR A 295 1.52 -9.97 -3.17
CA TYR A 295 2.13 -9.13 -4.21
C TYR A 295 1.22 -9.06 -5.43
N ASP A 296 1.34 -8.00 -6.23
CA ASP A 296 0.58 -7.86 -7.47
C ASP A 296 0.83 -9.06 -8.40
N PRO A 297 -0.22 -9.61 -9.05
CA PRO A 297 -1.61 -9.14 -9.11
C PRO A 297 -2.54 -9.67 -8.00
N TYR A 298 -2.01 -10.45 -7.06
CA TYR A 298 -2.79 -11.19 -6.06
C TYR A 298 -2.95 -10.45 -4.73
N VAL A 299 -2.61 -9.15 -4.66
CA VAL A 299 -2.76 -8.40 -3.41
C VAL A 299 -4.24 -8.40 -3.01
N THR A 300 -4.54 -8.78 -1.76
CA THR A 300 -5.91 -8.73 -1.25
C THR A 300 -6.32 -7.30 -0.96
N GLU A 301 -5.37 -6.49 -0.50
CA GLU A 301 -5.60 -5.12 -0.01
C GLU A 301 -4.80 -4.04 -0.74
N TYR A 302 -5.08 -2.77 -0.46
CA TYR A 302 -4.35 -1.67 -1.09
C TYR A 302 -3.21 -1.22 -0.18
N ILE A 303 -1.98 -1.49 -0.61
CA ILE A 303 -0.76 -0.98 0.05
C ILE A 303 -0.40 0.35 -0.63
N SER A 304 -0.17 1.39 0.16
CA SER A 304 0.15 2.71 -0.38
C SER A 304 1.53 2.75 -1.04
N ASP A 305 1.62 3.51 -2.14
CA ASP A 305 2.88 3.84 -2.78
C ASP A 305 3.69 4.87 -1.96
N ASP A 306 3.01 5.69 -1.17
CA ASP A 306 3.67 6.66 -0.29
C ASP A 306 4.44 5.94 0.83
N SER A 307 5.58 6.50 1.20
CA SER A 307 6.39 6.05 2.33
C SER A 307 6.46 7.15 3.39
N PHE A 308 6.32 6.75 4.65
CA PHE A 308 6.63 7.60 5.81
C PHE A 308 8.14 7.77 6.02
N GLY A 309 8.94 6.88 5.43
CA GLY A 309 10.38 6.89 5.54
C GLY A 309 10.99 5.53 5.26
N VAL A 310 12.28 5.55 4.96
CA VAL A 310 13.09 4.34 4.71
C VAL A 310 14.24 4.31 5.69
N TRP A 311 14.43 3.20 6.38
CA TRP A 311 15.55 2.97 7.29
C TRP A 311 16.38 1.78 6.84
N ASN A 312 17.67 1.88 7.07
CA ASN A 312 18.55 0.74 6.95
C ASN A 312 18.31 -0.23 8.11
N ILE A 313 18.26 -1.52 7.79
CA ILE A 313 18.18 -2.61 8.76
C ILE A 313 19.57 -3.20 8.92
N GLY A 314 19.99 -3.36 10.17
CA GLY A 314 21.27 -3.98 10.52
C GLY A 314 21.13 -4.91 11.71
N ILE A 315 22.14 -5.75 11.89
CA ILE A 315 22.26 -6.59 13.08
C ILE A 315 22.73 -5.69 14.23
N ALA A 316 21.99 -5.65 15.33
CA ALA A 316 22.39 -4.92 16.53
C ALA A 316 23.47 -5.73 17.27
N LEU A 317 24.54 -5.06 17.66
CA LEU A 317 25.72 -5.65 18.29
C LEU A 317 26.02 -4.92 19.58
N ARG A 318 26.52 -5.66 20.57
CA ARG A 318 27.11 -5.04 21.76
C ARG A 318 28.26 -4.11 21.37
N LYS A 319 28.46 -3.01 22.11
CA LYS A 319 29.59 -2.10 21.90
C LYS A 319 30.91 -2.87 21.97
N ASN A 320 31.84 -2.56 21.06
CA ASN A 320 33.14 -3.22 20.93
C ASN A 320 33.06 -4.74 20.62
N PHE A 321 32.05 -5.16 19.85
CA PHE A 321 31.94 -6.54 19.40
C PHE A 321 33.18 -6.99 18.63
N CYS A 322 33.83 -8.06 19.11
CA CYS A 322 35.17 -8.46 18.68
C CYS A 322 35.28 -8.92 17.22
N CYS A 323 34.18 -9.38 16.62
CA CYS A 323 34.16 -9.97 15.28
C CYS A 323 33.32 -9.16 14.27
N LYS A 324 33.20 -7.84 14.48
CA LYS A 324 32.31 -6.99 13.65
C LYS A 324 32.75 -6.94 12.19
N GLU A 325 34.05 -6.88 11.94
CA GLU A 325 34.60 -6.81 10.57
C GLU A 325 34.40 -8.12 9.81
N GLU A 326 34.67 -9.28 10.44
CA GLU A 326 34.40 -10.57 9.81
C GLU A 326 32.91 -10.78 9.56
N LEU A 327 32.06 -10.36 10.51
CA LEU A 327 30.61 -10.39 10.34
C LEU A 327 30.15 -9.54 9.15
N ASN A 328 30.66 -8.31 9.03
CA ASN A 328 30.33 -7.43 7.91
C ASN A 328 30.75 -8.03 6.56
N PHE A 329 31.93 -8.65 6.49
CA PHE A 329 32.39 -9.32 5.28
C PHE A 329 31.48 -10.49 4.89
N ALA A 330 31.06 -11.31 5.85
CA ALA A 330 30.13 -12.43 5.62
C ALA A 330 28.74 -11.95 5.16
N ILE A 331 28.22 -10.87 5.77
CA ILE A 331 26.98 -10.21 5.36
C ILE A 331 27.09 -9.75 3.91
N LEU A 332 28.12 -8.97 3.57
CA LEU A 332 28.34 -8.44 2.22
C LEU A 332 28.44 -9.54 1.17
N ARG A 333 29.17 -10.63 1.47
CA ARG A 333 29.27 -11.79 0.58
C ARG A 333 27.91 -12.42 0.32
N THR A 334 27.12 -12.59 1.38
CA THR A 334 25.77 -13.17 1.30
C THR A 334 24.82 -12.28 0.48
N LEU A 335 24.87 -10.97 0.68
CA LEU A 335 24.11 -10.00 -0.11
C LEU A 335 24.54 -9.99 -1.58
N SER A 336 25.85 -9.99 -1.87
CA SER A 336 26.39 -9.99 -3.24
C SER A 336 26.01 -11.23 -4.04
N SER A 337 25.76 -12.35 -3.36
CA SER A 337 25.29 -13.59 -4.00
C SER A 337 23.79 -13.59 -4.32
N GLY A 338 23.05 -12.60 -3.85
CA GLY A 338 21.60 -12.51 -4.01
C GLY A 338 20.79 -13.48 -3.13
N LEU A 339 21.45 -14.23 -2.23
CA LEU A 339 20.79 -15.22 -1.36
C LEU A 339 19.70 -14.60 -0.48
N TYR A 340 20.00 -13.45 0.15
CA TYR A 340 19.04 -12.79 1.04
C TYR A 340 17.77 -12.35 0.30
N GLU A 341 17.91 -11.74 -0.87
CA GLU A 341 16.77 -11.35 -1.72
C GLU A 341 15.97 -12.57 -2.20
N LYS A 342 16.67 -13.65 -2.58
CA LYS A 342 16.04 -14.92 -2.98
C LYS A 342 15.17 -15.49 -1.86
N TRP A 343 15.68 -15.57 -0.63
CA TRP A 343 14.89 -16.08 0.50
C TRP A 343 13.63 -15.24 0.75
N TRP A 344 13.73 -13.92 0.56
CA TRP A 344 12.55 -13.06 0.70
C TRP A 344 11.50 -13.38 -0.36
N LYS A 345 11.91 -13.51 -1.62
CA LYS A 345 11.02 -13.88 -2.73
C LYS A 345 10.41 -15.27 -2.54
N ASP A 346 11.22 -16.25 -2.12
CA ASP A 346 10.76 -17.61 -1.85
C ASP A 346 9.74 -17.64 -0.71
N SER A 347 10.00 -16.88 0.36
CA SER A 347 9.07 -16.79 1.49
C SER A 347 7.77 -16.09 1.12
N ALA A 348 7.84 -15.00 0.34
CA ALA A 348 6.69 -14.28 -0.18
C ALA A 348 5.83 -15.14 -1.12
N PHE A 349 6.48 -15.94 -1.96
CA PHE A 349 5.80 -16.85 -2.87
C PHE A 349 5.07 -17.95 -2.09
N LYS A 350 5.72 -18.55 -1.08
CA LYS A 350 5.10 -19.56 -0.22
C LYS A 350 3.89 -19.01 0.55
N SER A 351 3.99 -17.80 1.11
CA SER A 351 2.89 -17.19 1.85
C SER A 351 1.68 -16.84 0.99
N GLY A 352 1.85 -16.71 -0.33
CA GLY A 352 0.74 -16.47 -1.25
C GLY A 352 0.05 -17.73 -1.77
N LEU A 353 0.55 -18.93 -1.44
CA LEU A 353 -0.05 -20.21 -1.84
C LEU A 353 -0.99 -20.82 -0.78
N ASP A 354 -0.86 -20.38 0.47
CA ASP A 354 -1.67 -20.78 1.63
C ASP A 354 -2.81 -19.79 1.88
#